data_AF-A0A950ZKL1-F1
#
_entry.id   AF-A0A950ZKL1-F1
#
_cell.length_a   1.000
_cell.length_b   1.000
_cell.length_c   1.000
_cell.angle_alpha   90.00
_cell.angle_beta   90.00
_cell.angle_gamma   90.00
#
_symmetry.space_group_name_H-M   'P 1'
#
loop_
_entity.id
_entity.type
_entity.pdbx_description
1 polymer ?
#
loop_
_entity_poly.entity_id
_entity_poly.type
_entity_poly.pdbx_seq_one_letter_code
_entity_poly.pdbx_strand_id
1 'polypeptide(L)'
;MRKRRPSRKPRGKSGAILRAMGTRTPRGTATTFGEEFGERLKAKREERGFTLEELADKAGMHSGRLSEYESGRHTPQLEKAAKLAEVLEVALDELVGLKAPEVREDVRNPRLRASVRALEASGHSRYIEAAGLAVEGFVALARHDEFEAVRPRRRK
;
A
#
# COMPACT_ATOMS: atom_id res chain seq x y z
N MET A 1 -71.54 18.56 -29.62
CA MET A 1 -70.24 18.46 -30.34
C MET A 1 -69.42 17.31 -29.76
N ARG A 2 -69.10 16.28 -30.57
CA ARG A 2 -68.08 15.25 -30.28
C ARG A 2 -66.69 15.77 -30.68
N LYS A 3 -65.64 15.41 -29.94
CA LYS A 3 -64.26 15.10 -30.43
C LYS A 3 -63.46 14.49 -29.27
N ARG A 4 -63.36 13.15 -29.21
CA ARG A 4 -62.20 12.29 -29.57
C ARG A 4 -61.14 12.14 -28.45
N ARG A 5 -61.06 10.93 -27.86
CA ARG A 5 -59.88 10.41 -27.14
C ARG A 5 -58.74 10.14 -28.13
N PRO A 6 -57.50 10.07 -27.64
CA PRO A 6 -56.64 8.95 -28.02
C PRO A 6 -56.08 8.16 -26.83
N SER A 7 -55.94 6.87 -27.12
CA SER A 7 -55.33 5.78 -26.35
C SER A 7 -53.85 6.00 -26.04
N ARG A 8 -53.33 5.46 -24.92
CA ARG A 8 -51.99 4.83 -24.87
C ARG A 8 -51.78 3.90 -23.66
N LYS A 9 -51.73 2.60 -24.01
CA LYS A 9 -50.99 1.40 -23.54
C LYS A 9 -50.72 1.11 -22.03
N PRO A 10 -50.71 -0.19 -21.65
CA PRO A 10 -50.61 -0.63 -20.25
C PRO A 10 -49.18 -0.50 -19.71
N ARG A 11 -49.06 -0.30 -18.39
CA ARG A 11 -47.79 -0.37 -17.65
C ARG A 11 -47.18 -1.76 -17.82
N GLY A 12 -46.13 -1.86 -18.63
CA GLY A 12 -45.34 -3.08 -18.79
C GLY A 12 -44.66 -3.47 -17.48
N LYS A 13 -44.80 -4.74 -17.11
CA LYS A 13 -44.06 -5.41 -16.05
C LYS A 13 -42.55 -5.38 -16.39
N SER A 14 -41.84 -4.35 -15.95
CA SER A 14 -40.38 -4.24 -16.05
C SER A 14 -39.85 -3.92 -14.65
N GLY A 15 -39.01 -4.72 -14.00
CA GLY A 15 -38.43 -5.98 -14.41
C GLY A 15 -38.20 -6.85 -13.19
N ALA A 16 -38.77 -8.05 -13.23
CA ALA A 16 -38.25 -9.18 -12.45
C ALA A 16 -36.79 -9.50 -12.86
N ILE A 17 -36.38 -9.06 -14.06
CA ILE A 17 -35.05 -9.25 -14.63
C ILE A 17 -33.97 -8.41 -13.89
N LEU A 18 -34.33 -7.22 -13.37
CA LEU A 18 -33.40 -6.41 -12.56
C LEU A 18 -33.04 -7.07 -11.21
N ARG A 19 -33.88 -7.97 -10.69
CA ARG A 19 -33.55 -8.78 -9.49
C ARG A 19 -32.59 -9.93 -9.80
N ALA A 20 -32.52 -10.38 -11.05
CA ALA A 20 -31.62 -11.46 -11.49
C ALA A 20 -30.21 -10.94 -11.87
N MET A 21 -30.07 -9.62 -12.09
CA MET A 21 -28.79 -8.93 -12.34
C MET A 21 -28.20 -8.26 -11.09
N GLY A 22 -28.64 -8.64 -9.90
CA GLY A 22 -27.81 -8.43 -8.72
C GLY A 22 -26.52 -9.20 -8.97
N THR A 23 -25.43 -8.49 -9.23
CA THR A 23 -24.08 -9.01 -9.29
C THR A 23 -23.78 -9.70 -7.97
N ARG A 24 -24.23 -10.94 -7.81
CA ARG A 24 -23.65 -11.88 -6.86
C ARG A 24 -22.32 -12.25 -7.47
N THR A 25 -21.36 -11.34 -7.34
CA THR A 25 -19.95 -11.70 -7.46
C THR A 25 -19.74 -12.87 -6.52
N PRO A 26 -19.25 -14.02 -7.01
CA PRO A 26 -18.96 -15.14 -6.14
C PRO A 26 -17.92 -14.66 -5.12
N ARG A 27 -18.30 -14.60 -3.84
CA ARG A 27 -17.37 -14.29 -2.76
C ARG A 27 -16.53 -15.54 -2.52
N GLY A 28 -15.54 -15.72 -3.38
CA GLY A 28 -14.43 -16.62 -3.12
C GLY A 28 -13.75 -16.22 -1.82
N THR A 29 -13.13 -17.19 -1.17
CA THR A 29 -12.39 -17.13 0.11
C THR A 29 -11.12 -16.26 0.05
N ALA A 30 -11.12 -15.17 -0.72
CA ALA A 30 -10.03 -14.22 -0.81
C ALA A 30 -10.34 -13.04 0.11
N THR A 31 -9.51 -12.85 1.13
CA THR A 31 -9.56 -11.69 2.04
C THR A 31 -9.45 -10.41 1.23
N THR A 32 -10.32 -9.45 1.51
CA THR A 32 -10.29 -8.14 0.85
C THR A 32 -9.15 -7.29 1.41
N PHE A 33 -8.66 -6.32 0.63
CA PHE A 33 -7.63 -5.37 1.11
C PHE A 33 -8.03 -4.68 2.43
N GLY A 34 -9.31 -4.33 2.59
CA GLY A 34 -9.82 -3.72 3.81
C GLY A 34 -9.70 -4.64 5.03
N GLU A 35 -10.02 -5.91 4.88
CA GLU A 35 -9.87 -6.93 5.93
C GLU A 35 -8.38 -7.12 6.29
N GLU A 36 -7.49 -7.26 5.30
CA GLU A 36 -6.04 -7.40 5.58
C GLU A 36 -5.45 -6.15 6.25
N PHE A 37 -5.83 -4.96 5.80
CA PHE A 37 -5.42 -3.70 6.42
C PHE A 37 -5.92 -3.62 7.87
N GLY A 38 -7.19 -3.98 8.09
CA GLY A 38 -7.80 -3.98 9.41
C GLY A 38 -7.12 -4.94 10.38
N GLU A 39 -6.79 -6.15 9.92
CA GLU A 39 -6.02 -7.13 10.70
C GLU A 39 -4.65 -6.60 11.11
N ARG A 40 -3.89 -5.98 10.18
CA ARG A 40 -2.59 -5.39 10.48
C ARG A 40 -2.70 -4.20 11.43
N LEU A 41 -3.69 -3.35 11.23
CA LEU A 41 -3.95 -2.21 12.10
C LEU A 41 -4.24 -2.66 13.53
N LYS A 42 -5.11 -3.67 13.68
CA LYS A 42 -5.44 -4.27 14.98
C LYS A 42 -4.21 -4.87 15.64
N ALA A 43 -3.42 -5.65 14.89
CA ALA A 43 -2.19 -6.25 15.41
C ALA A 43 -1.20 -5.17 15.90
N LYS A 44 -0.98 -4.10 15.13
CA LYS A 44 -0.10 -2.99 15.54
C LYS A 44 -0.63 -2.21 16.73
N ARG A 45 -1.95 -2.02 16.84
CA ARG A 45 -2.57 -1.40 18.02
C ARG A 45 -2.30 -2.23 19.28
N GLU A 46 -2.50 -3.53 19.19
CA GLU A 46 -2.29 -4.47 20.30
C GLU A 46 -0.81 -4.58 20.68
N GLU A 47 0.10 -4.61 19.71
CA GLU A 47 1.56 -4.57 19.92
C GLU A 47 1.99 -3.31 20.69
N ARG A 48 1.36 -2.16 20.40
CA ARG A 48 1.60 -0.88 21.10
C ARG A 48 0.85 -0.77 22.44
N GLY A 49 0.03 -1.75 22.79
CA GLY A 49 -0.74 -1.77 24.03
C GLY A 49 -1.87 -0.74 24.10
N PHE A 50 -2.32 -0.20 22.96
CA PHE A 50 -3.40 0.78 22.96
C PHE A 50 -4.78 0.12 22.98
N THR A 51 -5.70 0.71 23.75
CA THR A 51 -7.13 0.42 23.60
C THR A 51 -7.65 1.02 22.30
N LEU A 52 -8.83 0.57 21.87
CA LEU A 52 -9.50 1.11 20.68
C LEU A 52 -9.80 2.61 20.86
N GLU A 53 -10.16 3.04 22.06
CA GLU A 53 -10.47 4.43 22.40
C GLU A 53 -9.20 5.28 22.38
N GLU A 54 -8.12 4.81 23.00
CA GLU A 54 -6.84 5.52 23.05
C GLU A 54 -6.25 5.77 21.66
N LEU A 55 -6.26 4.76 20.78
CA LEU A 55 -5.76 4.95 19.41
C LEU A 55 -6.65 5.91 18.63
N ALA A 56 -7.98 5.80 18.78
CA ALA A 56 -8.91 6.67 18.08
C ALA A 56 -8.75 8.13 18.51
N ASP A 57 -8.62 8.39 19.81
CA ASP A 57 -8.41 9.72 20.36
C ASP A 57 -7.09 10.32 19.88
N LYS A 58 -5.99 9.56 19.96
CA LYS A 58 -4.67 10.01 19.47
C LYS A 58 -4.67 10.27 17.96
N ALA A 59 -5.43 9.49 17.19
CA ALA A 59 -5.55 9.66 15.74
C ALA A 59 -6.62 10.69 15.33
N GLY A 60 -7.28 11.35 16.29
CA GLY A 60 -8.29 12.37 16.05
C GLY A 60 -9.52 11.83 15.32
N MET A 61 -10.01 10.66 15.73
CA MET A 61 -11.21 10.03 15.18
C MET A 61 -12.05 9.34 16.24
N HIS A 62 -13.27 8.95 15.89
CA HIS A 62 -14.15 8.25 16.81
C HIS A 62 -13.83 6.75 16.87
N SER A 63 -13.90 6.16 18.06
CA SER A 63 -13.61 4.73 18.30
C SER A 63 -14.43 3.79 17.42
N GLY A 64 -15.71 4.09 17.19
CA GLY A 64 -16.55 3.34 16.25
C GLY A 64 -15.99 3.34 14.81
N ARG A 65 -15.44 4.47 14.35
CA ARG A 65 -14.84 4.56 13.01
C ARG A 65 -13.55 3.75 12.90
N LEU A 66 -12.76 3.71 13.98
CA LEU A 66 -11.58 2.84 14.06
C LEU A 66 -11.97 1.36 14.08
N SER A 67 -13.07 0.98 14.74
CA SER A 67 -13.59 -0.40 14.71
C SER A 67 -14.01 -0.83 13.30
N GLU A 68 -14.61 0.07 12.52
CA GLU A 68 -14.95 -0.20 11.11
C GLU A 68 -13.69 -0.42 10.25
N TYR A 69 -12.58 0.25 10.58
CA TYR A 69 -11.29 0.05 9.92
C TYR A 69 -10.65 -1.28 10.32
N GLU A 70 -10.62 -1.62 11.61
CA GLU A 70 -10.05 -2.90 12.08
C GLU A 70 -10.84 -4.12 11.60
N SER A 71 -12.14 -3.99 11.38
CA SER A 71 -13.00 -5.06 10.84
C SER A 71 -13.01 -5.11 9.31
N GLY A 72 -12.31 -4.20 8.63
CA GLY A 72 -12.27 -4.13 7.16
C GLY A 72 -13.57 -3.72 6.49
N ARG A 73 -14.61 -3.34 7.25
CA ARG A 73 -15.88 -2.83 6.72
C ARG A 73 -15.69 -1.50 5.99
N HIS A 74 -14.73 -0.70 6.43
CA HIS A 74 -14.31 0.52 5.76
C HIS A 74 -12.79 0.58 5.60
N THR A 75 -12.35 1.16 4.50
CA THR A 75 -10.93 1.48 4.29
C THR A 75 -10.71 2.96 4.65
N PRO A 76 -9.68 3.29 5.45
CA PRO A 76 -9.35 4.68 5.71
C PRO A 76 -8.86 5.38 4.44
N GLN A 77 -9.16 6.68 4.33
CA GLN A 77 -8.50 7.54 3.35
C GLN A 77 -7.01 7.69 3.70
N LEU A 78 -6.18 8.02 2.71
CA LEU A 78 -4.72 8.11 2.87
C LEU A 78 -4.31 8.98 4.06
N GLU A 79 -4.94 10.15 4.24
CA GLU A 79 -4.67 11.05 5.37
C GLU A 79 -4.89 10.38 6.73
N LYS A 80 -5.96 9.58 6.86
CA LYS A 80 -6.29 8.87 8.10
C LYS A 80 -5.37 7.66 8.31
N ALA A 81 -5.02 6.96 7.24
CA ALA A 81 -4.06 5.86 7.29
C ALA A 81 -2.66 6.36 7.72
N ALA A 82 -2.20 7.48 7.17
CA ALA A 82 -0.95 8.13 7.55
C ALA A 82 -0.96 8.57 9.02
N LYS A 83 -2.07 9.15 9.50
CA LYS A 83 -2.20 9.52 10.92
C LYS A 83 -2.15 8.32 11.86
N LEU A 84 -2.80 7.22 11.49
CA LEU A 84 -2.73 5.97 12.25
C LEU A 84 -1.30 5.43 12.30
N ALA A 85 -0.58 5.43 11.16
CA ALA A 85 0.81 5.00 11.09
C ALA A 85 1.73 5.88 11.98
N GLU A 86 1.53 7.19 11.98
CA GLU A 86 2.25 8.14 12.83
C GLU A 86 2.04 7.85 14.32
N VAL A 87 0.79 7.67 14.75
CA VAL A 87 0.46 7.40 16.16
C VAL A 87 0.95 6.02 16.62
N LEU A 88 0.92 5.04 15.72
CA LEU A 88 1.46 3.69 15.97
C LEU A 88 2.98 3.63 15.79
N GLU A 89 3.62 4.72 15.36
CA GLU A 89 5.05 4.80 15.08
C GLU A 89 5.53 3.62 14.20
N VAL A 90 4.82 3.38 13.09
CA VAL A 90 5.16 2.36 12.08
C VAL A 90 5.19 3.00 10.68
N ALA A 91 5.86 2.35 9.73
CA ALA A 91 5.76 2.78 8.35
C ALA A 91 4.34 2.52 7.81
N LEU A 92 3.81 3.43 6.98
CA LEU A 92 2.51 3.22 6.32
C LEU A 92 2.51 1.92 5.51
N ASP A 93 3.65 1.58 4.90
CA ASP A 93 3.92 0.36 4.16
C ASP A 93 3.56 -0.91 4.94
N GLU A 94 3.83 -0.93 6.26
CA GLU A 94 3.49 -2.04 7.13
C GLU A 94 1.97 -2.23 7.28
N LEU A 95 1.20 -1.12 7.33
CA LEU A 95 -0.25 -1.19 7.42
C LEU A 95 -0.88 -1.60 6.09
N VAL A 96 -0.36 -1.09 4.97
CA VAL A 96 -0.87 -1.42 3.63
C VAL A 96 -0.33 -2.74 3.08
N GLY A 97 0.64 -3.38 3.76
CA GLY A 97 1.16 -4.70 3.41
C GLY A 97 2.19 -4.67 2.28
N LEU A 98 2.75 -3.48 2.03
CA LEU A 98 3.95 -3.35 1.24
C LEU A 98 5.08 -3.80 2.15
N LYS A 99 5.56 -5.03 1.96
CA LYS A 99 6.87 -5.40 2.51
C LYS A 99 7.85 -4.35 2.01
N ALA A 100 8.59 -3.71 2.93
CA ALA A 100 9.81 -3.01 2.56
C ALA A 100 10.58 -3.94 1.61
N PRO A 101 11.11 -3.45 0.49
CA PRO A 101 11.87 -4.31 -0.43
C PRO A 101 12.84 -5.08 0.44
N GLU A 102 12.68 -6.41 0.49
CA GLU A 102 13.67 -7.25 1.16
C GLU A 102 14.98 -6.77 0.58
N VAL A 103 15.87 -6.23 1.42
CA VAL A 103 17.23 -5.92 1.00
C VAL A 103 17.77 -7.27 0.61
N ARG A 104 17.64 -7.60 -0.67
CA ARG A 104 18.04 -8.90 -1.15
C ARG A 104 19.54 -8.87 -0.97
N GLU A 105 20.06 -9.67 -0.04
CA GLU A 105 21.48 -9.99 0.01
C GLU A 105 21.87 -10.89 -1.19
N ASP A 106 21.26 -10.69 -2.35
CA ASP A 106 21.67 -11.31 -3.59
C ASP A 106 22.82 -10.51 -4.20
N VAL A 107 23.89 -10.35 -3.42
CA VAL A 107 25.24 -10.32 -3.99
C VAL A 107 25.46 -11.68 -4.65
N ARG A 108 24.92 -11.89 -5.86
CA ARG A 108 24.97 -13.17 -6.59
C ARG A 108 26.40 -13.59 -6.93
N ASN A 109 27.37 -12.68 -6.76
CA ASN A 109 28.78 -12.92 -7.04
C ASN A 109 29.50 -13.48 -5.79
N PRO A 110 29.91 -14.77 -5.80
CA PRO A 110 30.58 -15.39 -4.66
C PRO A 110 31.94 -14.76 -4.33
N ARG A 111 32.64 -14.18 -5.32
CA ARG A 111 33.90 -13.46 -5.08
C ARG A 111 33.66 -12.17 -4.30
N LEU A 112 32.64 -11.41 -4.68
CA LEU A 112 32.31 -10.17 -3.99
C LEU A 112 31.90 -10.44 -2.53
N ARG A 113 31.12 -11.49 -2.27
CA ARG A 113 30.81 -11.94 -0.90
C ARG A 113 32.06 -12.26 -0.08
N ALA A 114 33.00 -13.01 -0.66
CA ALA A 114 34.26 -13.35 0.01
C ALA A 114 35.09 -12.09 0.30
N SER A 115 35.15 -11.16 -0.64
CA SER A 115 35.86 -9.88 -0.48
C SER A 115 35.23 -9.00 0.60
N VAL A 116 33.90 -8.89 0.66
CA VAL A 116 33.20 -8.11 1.69
C VAL A 116 33.49 -8.68 3.08
N ARG A 117 33.37 -10.00 3.26
CA ARG A 117 33.68 -10.65 4.54
C ARG A 117 35.14 -10.46 4.97
N ALA A 118 36.07 -10.54 4.02
CA ALA A 118 37.49 -10.30 4.31
C ALA A 118 37.74 -8.85 4.73
N LEU A 119 37.01 -7.89 4.14
CA LEU A 119 37.11 -6.48 4.48
C LEU A 119 36.56 -6.19 5.88
N GLU A 120 35.39 -6.75 6.21
CA GLU A 120 34.78 -6.66 7.54
C GLU A 120 35.69 -7.27 8.63
N ALA A 121 36.23 -8.46 8.37
CA ALA A 121 37.13 -9.14 9.31
C ALA A 121 38.47 -8.40 9.51
N SER A 122 38.87 -7.56 8.57
CA SER A 122 40.14 -6.81 8.67
C SER A 122 40.09 -5.71 9.73
N GLY A 123 38.91 -5.30 10.21
CA GLY A 123 38.74 -4.25 11.20
C GLY A 123 39.14 -2.83 10.74
N HIS A 124 39.57 -2.67 9.48
CA HIS A 124 40.01 -1.40 8.94
C HIS A 124 38.83 -0.59 8.38
N SER A 125 38.11 0.08 9.28
CA SER A 125 36.91 0.89 8.97
C SER A 125 37.09 1.86 7.78
N ARG A 126 38.28 2.47 7.63
CA ARG A 126 38.59 3.37 6.49
C ARG A 126 38.39 2.75 5.10
N TYR A 127 38.64 1.44 4.95
CA TYR A 127 38.49 0.78 3.65
C TYR A 127 37.05 0.40 3.36
N ILE A 128 36.26 0.14 4.40
CA ILE A 128 34.81 -0.09 4.29
C ILE A 128 34.13 1.20 3.83
N GLU A 129 34.48 2.34 4.44
CA GLU A 129 33.96 3.65 4.05
C GLU A 129 34.34 4.01 2.61
N ALA A 130 35.61 3.83 2.24
CA ALA A 130 36.06 4.10 0.87
C ALA A 130 35.35 3.21 -0.17
N ALA A 131 35.11 1.94 0.16
CA ALA A 131 34.34 1.03 -0.69
C ALA A 131 32.88 1.47 -0.83
N GLY A 132 32.25 1.92 0.27
CA GLY A 132 30.89 2.48 0.25
C GLY A 132 30.79 3.68 -0.68
N LEU A 133 31.70 4.66 -0.54
CA LEU A 133 31.74 5.85 -1.40
C LEU A 133 31.94 5.50 -2.89
N ALA A 134 32.80 4.52 -3.20
CA ALA A 134 33.00 4.07 -4.57
C ALA A 134 31.71 3.46 -5.15
N VAL A 135 31.02 2.60 -4.39
CA VAL A 135 29.75 2.00 -4.80
C VAL A 135 28.68 3.08 -5.02
N GLU A 136 28.53 4.02 -4.10
CA GLU A 136 27.60 5.15 -4.24
C GLU A 136 27.91 5.99 -5.48
N GLY A 137 29.19 6.25 -5.76
CA GLY A 137 29.63 6.94 -6.97
C GLY A 137 29.24 6.21 -8.26
N PHE A 138 29.44 4.88 -8.31
CA PHE A 138 29.01 4.08 -9.46
C PHE A 138 27.49 4.05 -9.63
N VAL A 139 26.73 3.98 -8.53
CA VAL A 139 25.26 4.06 -8.57
C VAL A 139 24.80 5.43 -9.09
N ALA A 140 25.44 6.50 -8.64
CA ALA A 140 25.15 7.85 -9.12
C ALA A 140 25.43 7.99 -10.63
N LEU A 141 26.53 7.41 -11.12
CA LEU A 141 26.87 7.40 -12.54
C LEU A 141 25.84 6.63 -13.37
N ALA A 142 25.45 5.43 -12.94
CA ALA A 142 24.44 4.63 -13.63
C ALA A 142 23.09 5.35 -13.74
N ARG A 143 22.65 6.00 -12.65
CA ARG A 143 21.42 6.81 -12.63
C ARG A 143 21.51 8.04 -13.55
N HIS A 144 22.69 8.65 -13.65
CA HIS A 144 22.91 9.76 -14.57
C HIS A 144 22.78 9.32 -16.03
N ASP A 145 23.33 8.16 -16.39
CA ASP A 145 23.22 7.60 -17.75
C ASP A 145 21.76 7.28 -18.11
N GLU A 146 21.00 6.73 -17.17
CA GLU A 146 19.54 6.52 -17.32
C GLU A 146 18.79 7.85 -17.49
N PHE A 147 19.18 8.89 -16.77
CA PHE A 147 18.56 10.22 -16.87
C PHE A 147 18.87 10.93 -18.20
N GLU A 148 20.12 10.86 -18.68
CA GLU A 148 20.51 11.43 -19.98
C GLU A 148 19.88 10.67 -21.16
N ALA A 149 19.68 9.35 -21.05
CA ALA A 149 19.02 8.54 -22.07
C ALA A 149 17.54 8.91 -22.31
N VAL A 150 16.86 9.46 -21.29
CA VAL A 150 15.45 9.89 -21.35
C VAL A 150 15.30 11.33 -21.84
N ARG A 151 16.39 12.11 -21.98
CA ARG A 151 16.29 13.49 -22.45
C ARG A 151 15.80 13.54 -23.90
N PRO A 152 14.68 14.25 -24.18
CA PRO A 152 14.19 14.35 -25.54
C PRO A 152 15.21 15.10 -26.38
N ARG A 153 15.60 14.49 -27.52
CA ARG A 153 16.45 15.17 -28.51
C ARG A 153 15.79 16.48 -28.88
N ARG A 154 16.43 17.61 -28.53
CA ARG A 154 15.99 18.94 -28.96
C ARG A 154 15.84 18.91 -30.47
N ARG A 155 14.60 19.03 -30.95
CA ARG A 155 14.33 19.19 -32.38
C ARG A 155 14.98 20.51 -32.80
N LYS A 156 15.91 20.42 -33.75
CA LYS A 156 16.44 21.58 -34.48
C LYS A 156 15.33 22.18 -35.34
#